data_AF-A0AAW1Q9Z4-F1
#
_entry.id   AF-A0AAW1Q9Z4-F1
#
_cell.length_a   1.000
_cell.length_b   1.000
_cell.length_c   1.000
_cell.angle_alpha   90.00
_cell.angle_beta   90.00
_cell.angle_gamma   90.00
#
_symmetry.space_group_name_H-M   'P 1'
#
loop_
_entity.id
_entity.type
_entity.pdbx_description
1 polymer ?
#
loop_
_entity_poly.entity_id
_entity_poly.type
_entity_poly.pdbx_seq_one_letter_code
_entity_poly.pdbx_strand_id
1 'polypeptide(L)'
;MSDLEARFKKAVWLIRNGPKMESSNETKLKFYGYFKQATLGDVQGSQPWAVQLEARAKWDVWAKLKGMSKEEAMQHYINLLEDPEVWENHDLLKTKYNPDTFTI
;
A
#
# COMPACT_ATOMS: atom_id res chain seq x y z
N MET A 1 16.19 -0.54 -9.74
CA MET A 1 14.87 -0.97 -9.25
C MET A 1 15.08 -2.30 -8.56
N SER A 2 14.82 -2.41 -7.26
CA SER A 2 14.93 -3.69 -6.55
C SER A 2 13.74 -4.59 -6.89
N ASP A 3 13.88 -5.91 -6.73
CA ASP A 3 12.77 -6.85 -6.90
C ASP A 3 11.56 -6.47 -6.02
N LEU A 4 11.85 -6.09 -4.77
CA LEU A 4 10.87 -5.60 -3.81
C LEU A 4 10.08 -4.39 -4.33
N GLU A 5 10.76 -3.38 -4.88
CA GLU A 5 10.11 -2.18 -5.42
C GLU A 5 9.23 -2.52 -6.64
N ALA A 6 9.69 -3.45 -7.50
CA ALA A 6 8.92 -3.91 -8.65
C ALA A 6 7.65 -4.66 -8.23
N ARG A 7 7.75 -5.56 -7.24
CA ARG A 7 6.61 -6.29 -6.66
C ARG A 7 5.65 -5.32 -5.97
N PHE A 8 6.17 -4.35 -5.22
CA PHE A 8 5.34 -3.33 -4.57
C PHE A 8 4.54 -2.50 -5.58
N LYS A 9 5.17 -2.04 -6.67
CA LYS A 9 4.46 -1.32 -7.74
C LYS A 9 3.37 -2.16 -8.39
N LYS A 10 3.63 -3.44 -8.68
CA LYS A 10 2.60 -4.38 -9.18
C LYS A 10 1.43 -4.50 -8.20
N ALA A 11 1.74 -4.72 -6.93
CA ALA A 11 0.75 -4.84 -5.85
C ALA A 11 -0.13 -3.58 -5.74
N VAL A 12 0.47 -2.40 -5.71
CA VAL A 12 -0.26 -1.12 -5.66
C VAL A 12 -1.11 -0.92 -6.91
N TRP A 13 -0.58 -1.23 -8.10
CA TRP A 13 -1.34 -1.12 -9.33
C TRP A 13 -2.56 -2.05 -9.32
N LEU A 14 -2.39 -3.29 -8.85
CA LEU A 14 -3.47 -4.28 -8.78
C LEU A 14 -4.55 -3.86 -7.77
N ILE A 15 -4.17 -3.37 -6.59
CA ILE A 15 -5.15 -2.86 -5.61
C ILE A 15 -5.91 -1.64 -6.15
N ARG A 16 -5.26 -0.80 -6.97
CA ARG A 16 -5.87 0.42 -7.53
C ARG A 16 -6.76 0.17 -8.75
N ASN A 17 -6.38 -0.77 -9.62
CA ASN A 17 -7.02 -0.97 -10.94
C ASN A 17 -7.68 -2.34 -11.10
N GLY A 18 -7.38 -3.28 -10.20
CA GLY A 18 -7.91 -4.63 -10.20
C GLY A 18 -9.32 -4.74 -9.61
N PRO A 19 -9.83 -5.97 -9.48
CA PRO A 19 -11.12 -6.20 -8.85
C PRO A 19 -11.11 -5.69 -7.40
N LYS A 20 -12.26 -5.18 -6.96
CA LYS A 20 -12.41 -4.71 -5.59
C LYS A 20 -12.19 -5.90 -4.64
N MET A 21 -11.13 -5.82 -3.86
CA MET A 21 -10.85 -6.81 -2.82
C MET A 21 -11.86 -6.63 -1.70
N GLU A 22 -12.67 -7.66 -1.46
CA GLU A 22 -13.53 -7.73 -0.28
C GLU A 22 -12.64 -7.81 0.96
N SER A 23 -12.45 -6.66 1.59
CA SER A 23 -11.50 -6.46 2.69
C SER A 23 -12.14 -5.58 3.76
N SER A 24 -11.84 -5.89 5.01
CA SER A 24 -12.29 -5.10 6.15
C SER A 24 -11.73 -3.67 6.07
N ASN A 25 -12.42 -2.71 6.69
CA ASN A 25 -11.92 -1.33 6.78
C ASN A 25 -10.54 -1.26 7.45
N GLU A 26 -10.25 -2.16 8.40
CA GLU A 26 -8.95 -2.25 9.03
C GLU A 26 -7.85 -2.62 8.03
N THR A 27 -8.10 -3.62 7.17
CA THR A 27 -7.13 -4.02 6.12
C THR A 27 -6.87 -2.88 5.14
N LYS A 28 -7.90 -2.14 4.73
CA LYS A 28 -7.76 -0.95 3.86
C LYS A 28 -6.91 0.13 4.50
N LEU A 29 -7.09 0.36 5.82
CA LEU A 29 -6.27 1.30 6.57
C LEU A 29 -4.81 0.84 6.66
N LYS A 30 -4.55 -0.45 6.87
CA LYS A 30 -3.18 -1.00 6.85
C LYS A 30 -2.51 -0.82 5.48
N PHE A 31 -3.21 -1.11 4.39
CA PHE A 31 -2.70 -0.82 3.04
C PHE A 31 -2.35 0.66 2.87
N TYR A 32 -3.22 1.56 3.32
CA TYR A 32 -2.95 3.00 3.29
C TYR A 32 -1.69 3.37 4.08
N GLY A 33 -1.57 2.88 5.33
CA GLY A 33 -0.42 3.16 6.19
C GLY A 33 0.91 2.73 5.55
N TYR A 34 1.01 1.47 5.14
CA TYR A 34 2.24 0.96 4.51
C TYR A 34 2.53 1.64 3.17
N PHE A 35 1.50 1.93 2.36
CA PHE A 35 1.68 2.68 1.12
C PHE A 35 2.27 4.06 1.37
N LYS A 36 1.74 4.81 2.34
CA LYS A 36 2.24 6.14 2.71
C LYS A 36 3.65 6.09 3.26
N GLN A 37 3.96 5.12 4.12
CA GLN A 37 5.32 4.94 4.66
C GLN A 37 6.33 4.57 3.55
N ALA A 38 5.97 3.66 2.64
CA ALA A 38 6.82 3.26 1.53
C ALA A 38 7.12 4.40 0.55
N THR A 39 6.15 5.29 0.31
CA THR A 39 6.26 6.38 -0.68
C THR A 39 6.84 7.66 -0.09
N LEU A 40 6.32 8.09 1.06
CA LEU A 40 6.62 9.39 1.67
C LEU A 40 7.51 9.29 2.91
N GLY A 41 7.74 8.08 3.43
CA GLY A 41 8.41 7.87 4.72
C GLY A 41 7.51 8.24 5.89
N ASP A 42 8.13 8.68 6.98
CA ASP A 42 7.46 9.00 8.24
C ASP A 42 6.28 9.98 8.08
N VAL A 43 5.28 9.78 8.94
CA VAL A 43 4.09 10.63 9.00
C VAL A 43 4.43 12.12 9.03
N GLN A 44 3.74 12.88 8.18
CA GLN A 44 3.92 14.32 8.06
C GLN A 44 2.63 15.05 8.44
N GLY A 45 2.77 16.28 8.90
CA GLY A 45 1.65 17.14 9.28
C GLY A 45 1.11 16.89 10.68
N SER A 46 0.13 17.71 11.05
CA SER A 46 -0.51 17.66 12.37
C SER A 46 -1.59 16.57 12.43
N GLN A 47 -1.79 16.02 13.62
CA GLN A 47 -2.82 15.03 13.85
C GLN A 47 -4.23 15.61 13.59
N PRO A 48 -5.07 14.95 12.76
CA PRO A 48 -6.44 15.39 12.50
C PRO A 48 -7.31 15.42 13.75
N TRP A 49 -8.36 16.25 13.71
CA TRP A 49 -9.33 16.34 14.79
C TRP A 49 -10.12 15.03 14.94
N ALA A 50 -10.49 14.67 16.17
CA ALA A 50 -11.15 13.39 16.46
C ALA A 50 -12.51 13.24 15.75
N VAL A 51 -13.21 14.35 15.47
CA VAL A 51 -14.46 14.34 14.69
C VAL A 51 -14.26 13.90 13.24
N GLN A 52 -13.05 14.02 12.70
CA GLN A 52 -12.69 13.57 11.35
C GLN A 52 -12.26 12.11 11.38
N LEU A 53 -13.19 11.20 11.72
CA LEU A 53 -12.91 9.79 12.02
C LEU A 53 -12.03 9.08 10.96
N GLU A 54 -12.33 9.25 9.67
CA GLU A 54 -11.56 8.61 8.59
C GLU A 54 -10.15 9.20 8.44
N ALA A 55 -10.03 10.52 8.43
CA ALA A 55 -8.74 11.20 8.32
C ALA A 55 -7.86 10.89 9.53
N ARG A 56 -8.46 10.88 10.72
CA ARG A 56 -7.81 10.50 11.98
C ARG A 56 -7.32 9.06 11.93
N ALA A 57 -8.15 8.12 11.51
CA ALA A 57 -7.75 6.71 11.40
C ALA A 57 -6.58 6.51 10.41
N LYS A 58 -6.63 7.16 9.24
CA LYS A 58 -5.54 7.16 8.25
C LYS A 58 -4.24 7.74 8.80
N TRP A 59 -4.33 8.84 9.53
CA TRP A 59 -3.17 9.45 10.16
C TRP A 59 -2.62 8.57 11.28
N ASP A 60 -3.47 8.01 12.14
CA ASP A 60 -3.07 7.18 13.27
C ASP A 60 -2.35 5.90 12.82
N VAL A 61 -2.81 5.24 11.74
CA VAL A 61 -2.09 4.08 11.20
C VAL A 61 -0.76 4.46 10.57
N TRP A 62 -0.66 5.60 9.88
CA TRP A 62 0.61 6.05 9.32
C TRP A 62 1.59 6.49 10.42
N ALA A 63 1.10 7.16 11.47
CA ALA A 63 1.90 7.60 12.61
C ALA A 63 2.48 6.43 13.41
N LYS A 64 1.75 5.31 13.52
CA LYS A 64 2.26 4.07 14.15
C LYS A 64 3.43 3.44 13.42
N LEU A 65 3.62 3.75 12.14
CA LEU A 65 4.70 3.21 11.30
C LEU A 65 5.95 4.11 11.30
N LYS A 66 5.95 5.21 12.08
CA LYS A 66 7.08 6.12 12.17
C LYS A 66 8.36 5.37 12.57
N GLY A 67 9.45 5.61 11.82
CA GLY A 67 10.74 4.94 11.98
C GLY A 67 10.89 3.65 11.18
N MET A 68 9.82 3.14 10.55
CA MET A 68 9.90 1.99 9.64
C MET A 68 10.55 2.40 8.32
N SER A 69 11.48 1.60 7.81
CA SER A 69 12.11 1.86 6.52
C SER A 69 11.13 1.73 5.36
N LYS A 70 11.47 2.34 4.21
CA LYS A 70 10.66 2.20 2.99
C LYS A 70 10.58 0.74 2.53
N GLU A 71 11.67 -0.01 2.65
CA GLU A 71 11.73 -1.41 2.24
C GLU A 71 10.84 -2.29 3.14
N GLU A 72 10.89 -2.10 4.46
CA GLU A 72 10.00 -2.81 5.38
C GLU A 72 8.52 -2.49 5.09
N ALA A 73 8.19 -1.23 4.84
CA ALA A 73 6.83 -0.83 4.49
C ALA A 73 6.35 -1.46 3.17
N MET A 74 7.20 -1.53 2.15
CA MET A 74 6.88 -2.23 0.89
C MET A 74 6.65 -3.72 1.13
N GLN A 75 7.49 -4.37 1.93
CA GLN A 75 7.36 -5.78 2.25
C GLN A 75 6.06 -6.05 3.01
N HIS A 76 5.73 -5.24 4.01
CA HIS A 76 4.48 -5.37 4.75
C HIS A 76 3.24 -5.12 3.88
N TYR A 77 3.30 -4.17 2.94
CA TYR A 77 2.22 -3.95 1.98
C TYR A 77 1.99 -5.19 1.11
N ILE A 78 3.06 -5.82 0.60
CA ILE A 78 2.96 -7.05 -0.18
C ILE A 78 2.43 -8.20 0.67
N ASN A 79 2.88 -8.32 1.92
CA ASN A 79 2.44 -9.38 2.84
C ASN A 79 0.96 -9.26 3.24
N LEU A 80 0.33 -8.10 3.09
CA LEU A 80 -1.12 -7.95 3.27
C LEU A 80 -1.92 -8.62 2.15
N LEU A 81 -1.30 -8.86 1.00
CA LEU A 81 -1.88 -9.69 -0.04
C LEU A 81 -1.65 -11.14 0.36
N GLU A 82 -2.74 -11.85 0.68
CA GLU A 82 -2.69 -13.18 1.31
C GLU A 82 -1.80 -14.18 0.56
N ASP A 83 -1.93 -14.25 -0.76
CA ASP A 83 -1.24 -15.23 -1.59
C ASP A 83 -0.42 -14.56 -2.71
N PRO A 84 0.92 -14.51 -2.57
CA PRO A 84 1.83 -14.00 -3.59
C PRO A 84 1.67 -14.64 -4.97
N GLU A 85 1.43 -15.95 -5.04
CA GLU A 85 1.32 -16.65 -6.31
C GLU A 85 0.05 -16.23 -7.06
N VAL A 86 -1.04 -15.98 -6.33
CA VAL A 86 -2.32 -15.58 -6.91
C VAL A 86 -2.26 -14.15 -7.45
N TRP A 87 -1.81 -13.19 -6.65
CA TRP A 87 -1.86 -11.79 -7.07
C TRP A 87 -0.77 -11.45 -8.09
N GLU A 88 0.43 -12.04 -8.01
CA GLU A 88 1.51 -11.76 -8.97
C GLU A 88 1.22 -12.27 -10.37
N ASN A 89 0.45 -13.37 -10.48
CA ASN A 89 0.08 -13.97 -11.76
C ASN A 89 -1.26 -13.48 -12.31
N HIS A 90 -1.88 -12.47 -11.67
CA HIS A 90 -3.18 -11.95 -12.07
C HIS A 90 -3.17 -11.44 -13.52
N ASP A 91 -4.16 -11.83 -14.33
CA ASP A 91 -4.19 -11.57 -15.78
C ASP A 91 -4.09 -10.07 -16.15
N LEU A 92 -4.66 -9.21 -15.30
CA LEU A 92 -4.54 -7.75 -15.45
C LEU A 92 -3.09 -7.25 -15.38
N LEU A 93 -2.23 -7.87 -14.55
CA LEU A 93 -0.81 -7.51 -14.52
C LEU A 93 -0.09 -7.96 -15.80
N LYS A 94 -0.51 -9.07 -16.40
CA LYS A 94 0.10 -9.56 -17.66
C LYS A 94 -0.32 -8.72 -18.87
N THR A 95 -1.53 -8.17 -18.84
CA THR A 95 -2.15 -7.53 -20.01
C THR A 95 -2.14 -6.01 -19.98
N LYS A 96 -2.16 -5.39 -18.79
CA LYS A 96 -2.35 -3.94 -18.64
C LYS A 96 -1.31 -3.24 -17.77
N TYR A 97 -0.56 -3.96 -16.94
CA TYR A 97 0.48 -3.35 -16.13
C TYR A 97 1.74 -3.13 -16.97
N ASN A 98 2.23 -1.89 -16.96
CA ASN A 98 3.51 -1.52 -17.56
C ASN A 98 4.36 -0.78 -16.51
N PRO A 99 5.51 -1.33 -16.10
CA PRO A 99 6.35 -0.74 -15.06
C PRO A 99 7.02 0.58 -15.49
N ASP A 100 7.20 0.80 -16.79
CA ASP A 100 7.86 2.02 -17.31
C ASP A 100 6.92 3.22 -17.33
N THR A 101 5.60 3.00 -17.37
CA THR A 101 4.59 4.07 -17.38
C THR A 101 3.91 4.24 -16.03
N PHE A 102 3.93 3.22 -15.17
CA PHE A 102 3.28 3.29 -13.87
C PHE A 102 4.18 3.90 -12.79
N THR A 103 3.77 5.05 -12.28
CA THR A 103 4.39 5.74 -11.13
C THR A 103 3.42 5.79 -9.95
N ILE A 104 3.96 5.60 -8.75
CA ILE A 104 3.25 5.59 -7.46
C ILE A 104 3.38 6.91 -6.72
#